data_AF-G1LYA3-F1
#
_entry.id   AF-G1LYA3-F1
#
_cell.length_a   1.000
_cell.length_b   1.000
_cell.length_c   1.000
_cell.angle_alpha   90.00
_cell.angle_beta   90.00
_cell.angle_gamma   90.00
#
_symmetry.space_group_name_H-M   'P 1'
#
loop_
_entity.id
_entity.type
_entity.pdbx_description
1 polymer ?
#
loop_
_entity_poly.entity_id
_entity_poly.type
_entity_poly.pdbx_seq_one_letter_code
_entity_poly.pdbx_strand_id
1 'polypeptide(L)'
;RTLPEGGRHPGATSQWGRPGSVPSKPALPAEMVATQQQMSDAQLVLQQRDYCAHYLIRLLKCKRDSFPNFLACKHEQHDWDYCEHLDYVMRMKEFERERRLLQRKKRREQREAEVARGQGPGEVAPEVAL
;
A
#
# COMPACT_ATOMS: atom_id res chain seq x y z
N ARG A 1 13.63 -12.03 18.67
CA ARG A 1 12.34 -11.40 19.02
C ARG A 1 11.29 -12.04 18.12
N THR A 2 10.46 -12.91 18.68
CA THR A 2 9.45 -13.70 17.97
C THR A 2 8.44 -12.76 17.30
N LEU A 3 8.22 -12.93 16.00
CA LEU A 3 7.14 -12.23 15.30
C LEU A 3 5.80 -12.90 15.63
N PRO A 4 4.72 -12.12 15.78
CA PRO A 4 3.39 -12.69 15.83
C PRO A 4 3.07 -13.37 14.49
N GLU A 5 2.65 -14.64 14.55
CA GLU A 5 2.41 -15.56 13.43
C GLU A 5 1.24 -15.16 12.50
N GLY A 6 1.31 -13.96 11.94
CA GLY A 6 0.31 -13.42 11.04
C GLY A 6 0.58 -12.02 10.49
N GLY A 7 1.71 -11.40 10.85
CA GLY A 7 2.16 -10.13 10.24
C GLY A 7 3.25 -10.39 9.21
N ARG A 8 3.09 -9.85 7.99
CA ARG A 8 4.15 -9.83 6.97
C ARG A 8 5.35 -9.01 7.48
N HIS A 9 6.56 -9.51 7.31
CA HIS A 9 7.79 -8.73 7.54
C HIS A 9 7.87 -7.54 6.55
N PRO A 10 8.40 -6.37 6.97
CA PRO A 10 8.47 -5.17 6.12
C PRO A 10 9.29 -5.35 4.83
N GLY A 11 10.07 -6.43 4.69
CA GLY A 11 10.83 -6.76 3.48
C GLY A 11 10.27 -7.91 2.63
N ALA A 12 9.10 -8.48 2.94
CA ALA A 12 8.55 -9.58 2.14
C ALA A 12 7.74 -9.04 0.95
N THR A 13 8.21 -9.29 -0.27
CA THR A 13 7.51 -8.95 -1.52
C THR A 13 6.14 -9.60 -1.61
N SER A 14 5.15 -8.91 -2.19
CA SER A 14 3.76 -9.37 -2.22
C SER A 14 3.68 -10.78 -2.82
N GLN A 15 3.31 -11.77 -2.00
CA GLN A 15 3.22 -13.17 -2.40
C GLN A 15 2.03 -13.47 -3.33
N TRP A 16 1.38 -12.42 -3.86
CA TRP A 16 0.10 -12.48 -4.56
C TRP A 16 0.26 -12.03 -6.02
N GLY A 17 1.14 -12.72 -6.74
CA GLY A 17 1.18 -12.77 -8.21
C GLY A 17 0.55 -14.06 -8.78
N ARG A 18 -0.41 -14.67 -8.09
CA ARG A 18 -1.10 -15.91 -8.53
C ARG A 18 -2.56 -15.64 -8.90
N PRO A 19 -3.06 -16.20 -10.02
CA PRO A 19 -4.38 -15.90 -10.55
C PRO A 19 -5.46 -16.49 -9.63
N GLY A 20 -6.36 -15.63 -9.12
CA GLY A 20 -7.48 -16.05 -8.28
C GLY A 20 -8.00 -15.01 -7.28
N SER A 21 -7.43 -13.80 -7.23
CA SER A 21 -7.94 -12.74 -6.36
C SER A 21 -8.93 -11.83 -7.09
N VAL A 22 -10.15 -11.78 -6.53
CA VAL A 22 -11.12 -10.66 -6.46
C VAL A 22 -10.85 -9.50 -7.45
N PRO A 23 -11.82 -9.08 -8.29
CA PRO A 23 -11.70 -7.87 -9.06
C PRO A 23 -11.84 -6.67 -8.10
N SER A 24 -10.79 -6.37 -7.34
CA SER A 24 -10.61 -4.99 -6.92
C SER A 24 -10.39 -4.21 -8.20
N LYS A 25 -11.32 -3.29 -8.48
CA LYS A 25 -11.21 -2.28 -9.55
C LYS A 25 -9.74 -1.98 -9.81
N PRO A 26 -9.28 -1.99 -11.08
CA PRO A 26 -7.93 -1.54 -11.37
C PRO A 26 -7.80 -0.16 -10.72
N ALA A 27 -6.93 -0.05 -9.71
CA ALA A 27 -6.46 1.25 -9.30
C ALA A 27 -5.93 1.84 -10.59
N LEU A 28 -6.59 2.90 -11.08
CA LEU A 28 -6.13 3.62 -12.25
C LEU A 28 -4.61 3.75 -12.12
N PRO A 29 -3.84 3.38 -13.16
CA PRO A 29 -2.39 3.42 -13.09
C PRO A 29 -2.03 4.80 -12.53
N ALA A 30 -1.21 4.83 -11.48
CA ALA A 30 -0.69 6.10 -10.99
C ALA A 30 0.03 6.74 -12.19
N GLU A 31 -0.62 7.73 -12.80
CA GLU A 31 -0.15 8.32 -14.05
C GLU A 31 1.15 9.03 -13.72
N MET A 32 2.25 8.54 -14.28
CA MET A 32 3.53 9.22 -14.19
C MET A 32 3.44 10.46 -15.08
N VAL A 33 2.97 11.57 -14.49
CA VAL A 33 2.76 12.85 -15.19
C VAL A 33 4.10 13.48 -15.61
N ALA A 34 5.18 13.25 -14.85
CA ALA A 34 6.50 13.77 -15.15
C ALA A 34 7.25 12.88 -16.14
N THR A 35 7.73 13.45 -17.24
CA THR A 35 8.60 12.72 -18.18
C THR A 35 9.97 12.46 -17.52
N GLN A 36 10.61 11.34 -17.85
CA GLN A 36 11.90 10.95 -17.28
C GLN A 36 13.02 11.98 -17.61
N GLN A 37 12.88 12.70 -18.73
CA GLN A 37 13.78 13.77 -19.13
C GLN A 37 13.66 14.98 -18.19
N GLN A 38 12.44 15.45 -17.92
CA GLN A 38 12.19 16.57 -16.99
C GLN A 38 12.73 16.29 -15.58
N MET A 39 12.66 15.03 -15.12
CA MET A 39 13.19 14.59 -13.82
C MET A 39 14.73 14.63 -13.76
N SER A 40 15.38 14.34 -14.88
CA SER A 40 16.84 14.37 -15.02
C SER A 40 17.35 15.80 -15.16
N ASP A 41 16.65 16.64 -15.92
CA ASP A 41 16.98 18.06 -16.10
C ASP A 41 16.89 18.85 -14.79
N ALA A 42 15.90 18.52 -13.95
CA ALA A 42 15.75 19.09 -12.61
C ALA A 42 16.73 18.49 -11.57
N GLN A 43 17.59 17.55 -11.96
CA GLN A 43 18.59 16.90 -11.10
C GLN A 43 17.99 16.33 -9.80
N LEU A 44 16.81 15.71 -9.87
CA LEU A 44 16.16 15.13 -8.70
C LEU A 44 16.92 13.91 -8.17
N VAL A 45 17.03 13.84 -6.84
CA VAL A 45 17.59 12.70 -6.10
C VAL A 45 16.73 11.46 -6.35
N LEU A 46 17.35 10.28 -6.42
CA LEU A 46 16.64 9.02 -6.71
C LEU A 46 15.43 8.75 -5.79
N GLN A 47 15.50 9.17 -4.52
CA GLN A 47 14.40 9.01 -3.56
C GLN A 47 13.20 9.92 -3.84
N GLN A 48 13.39 11.01 -4.59
CA GLN A 48 12.35 12.00 -4.90
C GLN A 48 11.73 11.77 -6.29
N ARG A 49 12.16 10.72 -7.01
CA ARG A 49 11.66 10.35 -8.33
C ARG A 49 10.39 9.50 -8.25
N ASP A 50 9.49 9.87 -7.35
CA ASP A 50 8.20 9.19 -7.13
C ASP A 50 7.11 9.77 -8.08
N TYR A 51 5.91 9.17 -8.06
CA TYR A 51 4.75 9.66 -8.83
C TYR A 51 4.45 11.14 -8.57
N CYS A 52 4.81 11.64 -7.39
CA CYS A 52 4.63 13.01 -6.94
C CYS A 52 5.61 14.05 -7.52
N ALA A 53 6.63 13.63 -8.27
CA ALA A 53 7.75 14.50 -8.66
C ALA A 53 7.35 15.71 -9.53
N HIS A 54 6.19 15.67 -10.18
CA HIS A 54 5.66 16.79 -10.96
C HIS A 54 5.37 18.03 -10.10
N TYR A 55 4.97 17.87 -8.84
CA TYR A 55 4.80 19.00 -7.90
C TYR A 55 6.14 19.58 -7.47
N LEU A 56 7.15 18.72 -7.25
CA LEU A 56 8.49 19.15 -6.88
C LEU A 56 9.15 20.02 -7.97
N ILE A 57 8.95 19.67 -9.24
CA ILE A 57 9.42 20.49 -10.37
C ILE A 57 8.76 21.88 -10.37
N ARG A 58 7.44 21.96 -10.09
CA ARG A 58 6.73 23.24 -9.97
C ARG A 58 7.25 24.08 -8.81
N LEU A 59 7.51 23.45 -7.67
CA LEU A 59 8.08 24.10 -6.49
C LEU A 59 9.48 24.70 -6.79
N LEU A 60 10.34 23.94 -7.47
CA LEU A 60 11.67 24.41 -7.86
C LEU A 60 11.59 25.57 -8.85
N LYS A 61 10.66 25.51 -9.81
CA LYS A 61 10.41 26.60 -10.76
C LYS A 61 9.95 27.87 -10.02
N CYS A 62 8.96 27.74 -9.15
CA CYS A 62 8.45 28.84 -8.34
C CYS A 62 9.52 29.48 -7.44
N LYS A 63 10.41 28.68 -6.81
CA LYS A 63 11.56 29.20 -6.05
C LYS A 63 12.54 30.00 -6.90
N ARG A 64 12.74 29.61 -8.17
CA ARG A 64 13.62 30.31 -9.11
C ARG A 64 13.01 31.64 -9.58
N ASP A 65 11.70 31.66 -9.81
CA ASP A 65 10.98 32.82 -10.34
C ASP A 65 10.66 33.86 -9.25
N SER A 66 10.48 33.43 -7.99
CA SER A 66 10.01 34.30 -6.90
C SER A 66 11.12 34.91 -6.03
N PHE A 67 12.41 34.74 -6.36
CA PHE A 67 13.51 35.33 -5.60
C PHE A 67 13.47 36.86 -5.71
N PRO A 68 13.39 37.65 -4.61
CA PRO A 68 13.80 37.38 -3.21
C PRO A 68 12.67 36.97 -2.24
N ASN A 69 11.43 36.88 -2.69
CA ASN A 69 10.27 36.56 -1.86
C ASN A 69 10.12 35.05 -1.64
N PHE A 70 10.72 34.54 -0.56
CA PHE A 70 10.66 33.10 -0.22
C PHE A 70 9.28 32.61 0.25
N LEU A 71 8.39 33.52 0.68
CA LEU A 71 7.08 33.17 1.24
C LEU A 71 5.97 33.01 0.19
N ALA A 72 6.23 33.38 -1.07
CA ALA A 72 5.22 33.34 -2.13
C ALA A 72 4.83 31.90 -2.53
N CYS A 73 5.73 30.94 -2.30
CA CYS A 73 5.64 29.60 -2.86
C CYS A 73 5.04 28.56 -1.88
N LYS A 74 4.01 28.93 -1.10
CA LYS A 74 3.41 28.03 -0.10
C LYS A 74 2.38 27.07 -0.69
N HIS A 75 1.69 27.48 -1.74
CA HIS A 75 0.67 26.64 -2.39
C HIS A 75 1.31 25.42 -3.06
N GLU A 76 2.41 25.64 -3.78
CA GLU A 76 3.16 24.58 -4.45
C GLU A 76 3.82 23.62 -3.45
N GLN A 77 4.23 24.12 -2.27
CA GLN A 77 4.71 23.27 -1.18
C GLN A 77 3.60 22.38 -0.65
N HIS A 78 2.45 22.97 -0.34
CA HIS A 78 1.31 22.22 0.17
C HIS A 78 0.82 21.16 -0.82
N ASP A 79 0.83 21.46 -2.12
CA ASP A 79 0.44 20.49 -3.15
C ASP A 79 1.39 19.28 -3.21
N TRP A 80 2.70 19.52 -3.06
CA TRP A 80 3.70 18.45 -2.97
C TRP A 80 3.50 17.61 -1.70
N ASP A 81 3.39 18.25 -0.53
CA ASP A 81 3.18 17.57 0.76
C ASP A 81 1.89 16.74 0.77
N TYR A 82 0.81 17.29 0.20
CA TYR A 82 -0.48 16.61 0.10
C TYR A 82 -0.38 15.36 -0.76
N CYS A 83 0.35 15.44 -1.87
CA CYS A 83 0.57 14.33 -2.77
C CYS A 83 1.44 13.22 -2.14
N GLU A 84 2.51 13.55 -1.42
CA GLU A 84 3.28 12.57 -0.65
C GLU A 84 2.43 11.89 0.45
N HIS A 85 1.56 12.67 1.11
CA HIS A 85 0.63 12.13 2.09
C HIS A 85 -0.36 11.15 1.46
N LEU A 86 -0.87 11.42 0.25
CA LEU A 86 -1.74 10.49 -0.47
C LEU A 86 -1.01 9.18 -0.82
N ASP A 87 0.23 9.26 -1.29
CA ASP A 87 1.05 8.07 -1.57
C ASP A 87 1.29 7.23 -0.31
N TYR A 88 1.56 7.88 0.83
CA TYR A 88 1.67 7.20 2.10
C TYR A 88 0.37 6.49 2.50
N VAL A 89 -0.78 7.17 2.38
CA VAL A 89 -2.10 6.60 2.68
C VAL A 89 -2.40 5.41 1.76
N MET A 90 -2.01 5.47 0.48
CA MET A 90 -2.18 4.36 -0.46
C MET A 90 -1.37 3.12 -0.03
N ARG A 91 -0.08 3.31 0.34
CA ARG A 91 0.75 2.23 0.89
C ARG A 91 0.16 1.61 2.16
N MET A 92 -0.41 2.44 3.03
CA MET A 92 -1.10 1.97 4.25
C MET A 92 -2.37 1.17 3.95
N LYS A 93 -3.16 1.60 2.96
CA LYS A 93 -4.35 0.86 2.50
C LYS A 93 -4.00 -0.51 1.91
N GLU A 94 -2.89 -0.59 1.16
CA GLU A 94 -2.39 -1.86 0.63
C GLU A 94 -1.96 -2.81 1.75
N PHE A 95 -1.24 -2.30 2.75
CA PHE A 95 -0.84 -3.09 3.90
C PHE A 95 -2.04 -3.66 4.67
N GLU A 96 -3.06 -2.84 4.96
CA GLU A 96 -4.27 -3.31 5.62
C GLU A 96 -5.06 -4.31 4.76
N ARG A 97 -5.15 -4.05 3.45
CA ARG A 97 -5.81 -4.94 2.49
C ARG A 97 -5.16 -6.32 2.53
N GLU A 98 -3.85 -6.40 2.44
CA GLU A 98 -3.12 -7.67 2.51
C GLU A 98 -3.31 -8.36 3.87
N ARG A 99 -3.23 -7.60 4.97
CA ARG A 99 -3.46 -8.14 6.32
C ARG A 99 -4.84 -8.80 6.45
N ARG A 100 -5.89 -8.14 5.95
CA ARG A 100 -7.26 -8.69 5.95
C ARG A 100 -7.38 -9.94 5.08
N LEU A 101 -6.70 -9.98 3.92
CA LEU A 101 -6.69 -11.14 3.04
C LEU A 101 -5.96 -12.34 3.67
N LEU A 102 -4.82 -12.11 4.34
CA LEU A 102 -4.08 -13.16 5.04
C LEU A 102 -4.90 -13.76 6.19
N GLN A 103 -5.59 -12.91 6.98
CA GLN A 103 -6.47 -13.38 8.05
C GLN A 103 -7.63 -14.24 7.52
N ARG A 104 -8.23 -13.84 6.39
CA ARG A 104 -9.29 -14.63 5.73
C ARG A 104 -8.78 -15.98 5.24
N LYS A 105 -7.57 -16.03 4.67
CA LYS A 105 -6.93 -17.28 4.23
C LYS A 105 -6.66 -18.21 5.40
N LYS A 106 -6.06 -17.70 6.47
CA LYS A 106 -5.83 -18.45 7.72
C LYS A 106 -7.13 -19.04 8.28
N ARG A 107 -8.21 -18.26 8.31
CA ARG A 107 -9.54 -18.75 8.76
C ARG A 107 -10.13 -19.83 7.85
N ARG A 108 -9.93 -19.72 6.53
CA ARG A 108 -10.40 -20.71 5.56
C ARG A 108 -9.61 -22.02 5.66
N GLU A 109 -8.29 -21.92 5.74
CA GLU A 109 -7.39 -23.06 5.95
C GLU A 109 -7.68 -23.78 7.27
N GLN A 110 -7.95 -23.01 8.35
CA GLN A 110 -8.40 -23.58 9.63
C GLN A 110 -9.70 -24.37 9.50
N ARG A 111 -10.72 -23.81 8.83
CA ARG A 111 -12.00 -24.51 8.59
C ARG A 111 -11.82 -25.74 7.70
N GLU A 112 -11.03 -25.65 6.64
CA GLU A 112 -10.72 -26.79 5.76
C GLU A 112 -9.97 -27.89 6.55
N ALA A 113 -9.06 -27.52 7.46
CA ALA A 113 -8.37 -28.44 8.35
C ALA A 113 -9.30 -29.07 9.40
N GLU A 114 -10.24 -28.31 9.98
CA GLU A 114 -11.27 -28.82 10.91
C GLU A 114 -12.20 -29.82 10.21
N VAL A 115 -12.67 -29.49 9.00
CA VAL A 115 -13.48 -30.40 8.17
C VAL A 115 -12.69 -31.65 7.79
N ALA A 116 -11.41 -31.52 7.40
CA ALA A 116 -10.55 -32.67 7.10
C ALA A 116 -10.27 -33.54 8.34
N ARG A 117 -10.31 -32.97 9.55
CA ARG A 117 -10.19 -33.69 10.83
C ARG A 117 -11.49 -34.33 11.29
N GLY A 118 -12.61 -34.16 10.57
CA GLY A 118 -13.89 -34.80 10.87
C GLY A 118 -14.63 -34.22 12.08
N GLN A 119 -14.27 -33.05 12.59
CA GLN A 119 -14.96 -32.38 13.69
C GLN A 119 -15.96 -31.36 13.13
N GLY A 120 -17.17 -31.80 12.82
CA GLY A 120 -18.25 -30.91 12.39
C GLY A 120 -18.80 -30.08 13.57
N PRO A 121 -19.21 -28.81 13.37
CA PRO A 121 -19.87 -28.03 14.40
C PRO A 121 -21.31 -28.55 14.57
N GLY A 122 -21.49 -29.61 15.37
CA GLY A 122 -22.82 -30.17 15.63
C GLY A 122 -22.91 -31.57 16.24
N GLU A 123 -21.82 -32.31 16.49
CA GLU A 123 -21.93 -33.59 17.19
C GLU A 123 -21.92 -33.40 18.71
N VAL A 124 -23.13 -33.33 19.28
CA VAL A 124 -23.38 -33.71 20.67
C VAL A 124 -22.90 -35.15 20.85
N ALA A 125 -21.92 -35.36 21.73
CA ALA A 125 -21.40 -36.67 22.07
C ALA A 125 -22.53 -37.60 22.56
N PRO A 126 -22.72 -38.80 21.98
CA PRO A 126 -23.63 -39.79 22.55
C PRO A 126 -22.89 -40.57 23.63
N GLU A 127 -22.63 -39.94 24.79
CA GLU A 127 -22.21 -40.71 25.98
C GLU A 127 -22.79 -40.20 27.31
N VAL A 128 -23.89 -39.43 27.27
CA VAL A 128 -24.70 -39.12 28.47
C VAL A 128 -26.16 -39.50 28.24
N ALA A 129 -26.37 -40.73 27.79
CA ALA A 129 -27.69 -41.34 27.65
C ALA A 129 -27.65 -42.82 28.05
N LEU A 130 -27.11 -43.12 29.23
CA LEU A 130 -27.43 -44.31 30.04
C LEU A 130 -27.29 -43.94 31.52
#